data_AF-A0A1F5V4K3-F1
#
_entry.id   AF-A0A1F5V4K3-F1
#
_cell.length_a   1.000
_cell.length_b   1.000
_cell.length_c   1.000
_cell.angle_alpha   90.00
_cell.angle_beta   90.00
_cell.angle_gamma   90.00
#
_symmetry.space_group_name_H-M   'P 1'
#
loop_
_entity.id
_entity.type
_entity.pdbx_description
1 polymer ?
#
loop_
_entity_poly.entity_id
_entity_poly.type
_entity_poly.pdbx_seq_one_letter_code
_entity_poly.pdbx_strand_id
1 'polypeptide(L)'
;MRKLKISDSKIMKIAVQQEIKRSSESRYEHRLHGILLICSGMSCYEVAKLLGHSARTIQYWVRRFECSGFAGLEEIQRSGRQSAFDEDMQEKLGQDIRRSPREFGYAQNLWDGKLLSHHLSEKFHVSLGVRQCQRLFRQLGFRRRKPRPVIAKADANAQ
;
A
#
# COMPACT_ATOMS: atom_id res chain seq x y z
N MET A 1 46.41 -14.54 14.91
CA MET A 1 45.94 -13.20 14.50
C MET A 1 45.02 -12.62 15.56
N ARG A 2 45.13 -11.32 15.89
CA ARG A 2 44.30 -10.65 16.91
C ARG A 2 42.93 -10.32 16.31
N LYS A 3 41.84 -10.65 17.00
CA LYS A 3 40.49 -10.31 16.54
C LYS A 3 40.30 -8.78 16.58
N LEU A 4 39.87 -8.22 15.45
CA LEU A 4 39.47 -6.82 15.38
C LEU A 4 38.21 -6.61 16.22
N LYS A 5 38.12 -5.46 16.89
CA LYS A 5 36.98 -5.09 17.75
C LYS A 5 36.37 -3.78 17.23
N ILE A 6 35.05 -3.72 17.23
CA ILE A 6 34.28 -2.52 16.95
C ILE A 6 33.82 -1.95 18.30
N SER A 7 34.01 -0.64 18.50
CA SER A 7 33.50 0.09 19.67
C SER A 7 31.97 0.02 19.72
N ASP A 8 31.39 -0.13 20.90
CA ASP A 8 29.94 -0.26 21.10
C ASP A 8 29.28 -1.30 20.19
N SER A 9 29.91 -2.48 20.09
CA SER A 9 29.52 -3.56 19.17
C SER A 9 28.03 -3.92 19.17
N LYS A 10 27.34 -3.79 20.31
CA LYS A 10 25.89 -4.00 20.42
C LYS A 10 25.09 -2.95 19.64
N ILE A 11 25.43 -1.67 19.81
CA ILE A 11 24.77 -0.55 19.12
C ILE A 11 25.09 -0.61 17.63
N MET A 12 26.37 -0.81 17.29
CA MET A 12 26.81 -0.90 15.91
C MET A 12 26.18 -2.09 15.19
N LYS A 13 25.97 -3.22 15.86
CA LYS A 13 25.25 -4.36 15.28
C LYS A 13 23.82 -3.98 14.88
N ILE A 14 23.11 -3.22 15.71
CA ILE A 14 21.75 -2.75 15.41
C ILE A 14 21.77 -1.78 14.24
N ALA A 15 22.70 -0.81 14.24
CA ALA A 15 22.83 0.18 13.17
C ALA A 15 23.11 -0.49 11.81
N VAL A 16 24.04 -1.45 11.75
CA VAL A 16 24.33 -2.21 10.53
C VAL A 16 23.12 -3.02 10.08
N GLN A 17 22.37 -3.64 11.01
CA GLN A 17 21.14 -4.36 10.68
C GLN A 17 20.04 -3.45 10.14
N GLN A 18 19.99 -2.19 10.57
CA GLN A 18 19.06 -1.19 10.03
C GLN A 18 19.48 -0.74 8.63
N GLU A 19 20.78 -0.51 8.41
CA GLU A 19 21.31 -0.15 7.10
C GLU A 19 21.05 -1.25 6.07
N ILE A 20 21.24 -2.52 6.44
CA ILE A 20 20.89 -3.68 5.60
C ILE A 20 19.42 -3.66 5.16
N LYS A 21 18.52 -3.14 6.01
CA LYS A 21 17.08 -3.08 5.73
C LYS A 21 16.67 -1.85 4.93
N ARG A 22 17.57 -0.88 4.70
CA ARG A 22 17.24 0.45 4.17
C ARG A 22 16.80 0.40 2.71
N SER A 23 17.44 -0.42 1.88
CA SER A 23 17.11 -0.56 0.46
C SER A 23 16.66 -1.97 0.09
N SER A 24 15.94 -2.12 -1.01
CA SER A 24 15.62 -3.43 -1.59
C SER A 24 16.88 -4.16 -2.05
N GLU A 25 17.83 -3.43 -2.64
CA GLU A 25 19.14 -3.92 -3.08
C GLU A 25 19.97 -4.48 -1.91
N SER A 26 20.10 -3.74 -0.80
CA SER A 26 20.85 -4.23 0.37
C SER A 26 20.19 -5.48 0.99
N ARG A 27 18.86 -5.54 0.98
CA ARG A 27 18.12 -6.74 1.40
C ARG A 27 18.29 -7.91 0.43
N TYR A 28 18.53 -7.66 -0.85
CA TYR A 28 18.84 -8.67 -1.84
C TYR A 28 20.26 -9.22 -1.64
N GLU A 29 21.26 -8.35 -1.52
CA GLU A 29 22.64 -8.72 -1.21
C GLU A 29 22.77 -9.47 0.12
N HIS A 30 22.01 -9.07 1.13
CA HIS A 30 21.97 -9.76 2.42
C HIS A 30 21.40 -11.18 2.30
N ARG A 31 20.41 -11.37 1.42
CA ARG A 31 19.88 -12.71 1.10
C ARG A 31 20.90 -13.55 0.34
N LEU A 32 21.63 -12.96 -0.61
CA LEU A 32 22.73 -13.62 -1.32
C LEU A 32 23.80 -14.14 -0.35
N HIS A 33 24.24 -13.31 0.60
CA HIS A 33 25.17 -13.76 1.64
C HIS A 33 24.61 -14.93 2.46
N GLY A 34 23.31 -14.90 2.78
CA GLY A 34 22.64 -16.03 3.43
C GLY A 34 22.75 -17.33 2.63
N ILE A 35 22.47 -17.29 1.33
CA ILE A 35 22.59 -18.45 0.44
C ILE A 35 24.05 -18.91 0.31
N LEU A 36 25.00 -17.98 0.17
CA LEU A 36 26.44 -18.30 0.11
C LEU A 36 26.91 -19.09 1.34
N LEU A 37 26.45 -18.73 2.53
CA LEU A 37 26.77 -19.45 3.77
C LEU A 37 26.17 -20.87 3.80
N ILE A 38 24.96 -21.04 3.27
CA ILE A 38 24.34 -22.37 3.11
C ILE A 38 25.14 -23.21 2.11
N CYS A 39 25.53 -22.65 0.96
CA CYS A 39 26.40 -23.32 -0.01
C CYS A 39 27.78 -23.69 0.59
N SER A 40 28.23 -22.96 1.60
CA SER A 40 29.45 -23.24 2.36
C SER A 40 29.27 -24.36 3.41
N GLY A 41 28.12 -25.03 3.44
CA GLY A 41 27.83 -26.16 4.32
C GLY A 41 27.23 -25.80 5.68
N MET A 42 26.94 -24.53 5.94
CA MET A 42 26.28 -24.13 7.19
C MET A 42 24.81 -24.52 7.21
N SER A 43 24.30 -24.89 8.38
CA SER A 43 22.88 -25.14 8.58
C SER A 43 22.07 -23.83 8.61
N CYS A 44 20.77 -23.93 8.32
CA CYS A 44 19.85 -22.78 8.43
C CYS A 44 19.85 -22.14 9.83
N TYR A 45 20.12 -22.91 10.89
CA TYR A 45 20.19 -22.42 12.27
C TYR A 45 21.46 -21.61 12.54
N GLU A 46 22.60 -22.05 12.02
CA GLU A 46 23.87 -21.32 12.15
C GLU A 46 23.83 -20.00 11.39
N VAL A 47 23.34 -20.02 10.14
CA VAL A 47 23.17 -18.82 9.32
C VAL A 47 22.20 -17.85 9.98
N ALA A 48 21.08 -18.34 10.52
CA ALA A 48 20.12 -17.53 11.26
C ALA A 48 20.77 -16.82 12.45
N LYS A 49 21.57 -17.54 13.25
CA LYS A 49 22.29 -16.98 14.39
C LYS A 49 23.33 -15.93 13.97
N LEU A 50 24.02 -16.16 12.86
CA LEU A 50 25.05 -15.26 12.35
C LEU A 50 24.44 -13.96 11.80
N LEU A 51 23.40 -14.07 10.97
CA LEU A 51 22.77 -12.94 10.29
C LEU A 51 21.69 -12.23 11.14
N GLY A 52 21.30 -12.81 12.28
CA GLY A 52 20.28 -12.24 13.16
C GLY A 52 18.85 -12.39 12.64
N HIS A 53 18.56 -13.51 11.98
CA HIS A 53 17.24 -13.88 11.47
C HIS A 53 16.70 -15.14 12.18
N SER A 54 15.44 -15.48 11.93
CA SER A 54 14.91 -16.79 12.35
C SER A 54 15.36 -17.89 11.37
N ALA A 55 15.51 -19.13 11.85
CA ALA A 55 15.80 -20.27 10.97
C ALA A 55 14.75 -20.44 9.86
N ARG A 56 13.48 -20.15 10.16
CA ARG A 56 12.37 -20.17 9.19
C ARG A 56 12.56 -19.14 8.08
N THR A 57 13.08 -17.95 8.40
CA THR A 57 13.40 -16.91 7.40
C THR A 57 14.46 -17.40 6.42
N ILE A 58 15.53 -18.03 6.93
CA ILE A 58 16.60 -18.58 6.10
C ILE A 58 16.06 -19.72 5.21
N GLN A 59 15.27 -20.63 5.76
CA GLN A 59 14.60 -21.68 4.99
C GLN A 59 13.74 -21.11 3.86
N TYR A 60 13.02 -20.01 4.10
CA TYR A 60 12.25 -19.35 3.04
C TYR A 60 13.11 -18.71 1.95
N TRP A 61 14.33 -18.26 2.26
CA TRP A 61 15.25 -17.78 1.24
C TRP A 61 15.75 -18.93 0.40
N VAL A 62 16.20 -20.03 1.03
CA VAL A 62 16.67 -21.23 0.34
C VAL A 62 15.58 -21.78 -0.57
N ARG A 63 14.36 -21.99 -0.06
CA ARG A 63 13.24 -22.50 -0.89
C ARG A 63 12.95 -21.61 -2.10
N ARG A 64 12.96 -20.29 -1.92
CA ARG A 64 12.71 -19.36 -3.04
C ARG A 64 13.85 -19.38 -4.05
N PHE A 65 15.08 -19.51 -3.59
CA PHE A 65 16.25 -19.67 -4.46
C PHE A 65 16.17 -20.98 -5.27
N GLU A 66 15.84 -22.10 -4.63
CA GLU A 66 15.67 -23.39 -5.32
C GLU A 66 14.52 -23.33 -6.35
N CYS A 67 13.42 -22.64 -6.05
CA CYS A 67 12.27 -22.54 -6.96
C CYS A 67 12.45 -21.55 -8.12
N SER A 68 13.20 -20.46 -7.94
CA SER A 68 13.21 -19.33 -8.89
C SER A 68 14.59 -18.69 -9.07
N GLY A 69 15.66 -19.35 -8.62
CA GLY A 69 17.03 -18.85 -8.68
C GLY A 69 17.19 -17.49 -7.99
N PHE A 70 18.05 -16.65 -8.57
CA PHE A 70 18.33 -15.32 -8.07
C PHE A 70 17.08 -14.42 -7.98
N ALA A 71 16.14 -14.55 -8.91
CA ALA A 71 14.88 -13.80 -8.88
C ALA A 71 14.04 -14.10 -7.62
N GLY A 72 14.13 -15.32 -7.08
CA GLY A 72 13.45 -15.69 -5.82
C GLY A 72 13.98 -14.93 -4.59
N LEU A 73 15.19 -14.40 -4.68
CA LEU A 73 15.81 -13.58 -3.63
C LEU A 73 15.52 -12.11 -3.77
N GLU A 74 14.96 -11.64 -4.89
CA GLU A 74 14.58 -10.23 -5.03
C GLU A 74 13.41 -9.90 -4.10
N GLU A 75 13.28 -8.62 -3.77
CA GLU A 75 12.04 -8.15 -3.16
C GLU A 75 11.01 -7.89 -4.25
N ILE A 76 10.04 -8.79 -4.36
CA ILE A 76 8.83 -8.50 -5.13
C ILE A 76 8.14 -7.36 -4.38
N GLN A 77 7.93 -6.22 -5.05
CA GLN A 77 7.02 -5.20 -4.56
C GLN A 77 5.68 -5.89 -4.30
N ARG A 78 5.37 -6.10 -3.02
CA ARG A 78 4.01 -6.45 -2.65
C ARG A 78 3.23 -5.18 -2.88
N SER A 79 2.59 -5.06 -4.04
CA SER A 79 1.36 -4.28 -4.11
C SER A 79 0.56 -4.76 -2.91
N GLY A 80 0.33 -3.87 -1.93
CA GLY A 80 -0.54 -4.20 -0.80
C GLY A 80 -1.87 -4.75 -1.32
N ARG A 81 -2.72 -5.27 -0.43
CA ARG A 81 -4.08 -5.75 -0.78
C ARG A 81 -4.63 -4.95 -1.97
N GLN A 82 -4.79 -5.60 -3.13
CA GLN A 82 -5.34 -4.97 -4.32
C GLN A 82 -6.52 -4.15 -3.85
N SER A 83 -6.37 -2.83 -3.93
CA SER A 83 -7.49 -1.96 -3.64
C SER A 83 -8.57 -2.45 -4.60
N ALA A 84 -9.82 -2.62 -4.16
CA ALA A 84 -10.92 -3.01 -5.06
C ALA A 84 -11.13 -2.02 -6.23
N PHE A 85 -10.28 -1.00 -6.30
CA PHE A 85 -10.07 -0.05 -7.36
C PHE A 85 -8.74 -0.34 -8.07
N ASP A 86 -8.85 -0.71 -9.34
CA ASP A 86 -7.75 -0.63 -10.29
C ASP A 86 -7.27 0.84 -10.42
N GLU A 87 -6.00 1.08 -10.73
CA GLU A 87 -5.46 2.45 -10.88
C GLU A 87 -6.24 3.23 -11.94
N ASP A 88 -6.56 2.56 -13.05
CA ASP A 88 -7.43 3.06 -14.12
C ASP A 88 -8.83 3.47 -13.61
N MET A 89 -9.39 2.71 -12.66
CA MET A 89 -10.68 3.01 -12.07
C MET A 89 -10.59 4.25 -11.15
N GLN A 90 -9.49 4.40 -10.40
CA GLN A 90 -9.29 5.58 -9.56
C GLN A 90 -9.15 6.85 -10.39
N GLU A 91 -8.44 6.77 -11.51
CA GLU A 91 -8.26 7.91 -12.41
C GLU A 91 -9.60 8.31 -13.05
N LYS A 92 -10.34 7.35 -13.62
CA LYS A 92 -11.67 7.58 -14.19
C LYS A 92 -12.65 8.15 -13.17
N LEU A 93 -12.68 7.60 -11.95
CA LEU A 93 -13.51 8.13 -10.87
C LEU A 93 -13.11 9.56 -10.49
N GLY A 94 -11.80 9.83 -10.44
CA GLY A 94 -11.29 11.17 -10.18
C GLY A 94 -11.70 12.17 -11.26
N GLN A 95 -11.80 11.76 -12.52
CA GLN A 95 -12.31 12.61 -13.60
C GLN A 95 -13.82 12.85 -13.45
N ASP A 96 -14.60 11.83 -13.10
CA ASP A 96 -16.05 11.94 -12.92
C ASP A 96 -16.43 12.87 -11.77
N ILE A 97 -15.77 12.74 -10.62
CA ILE A 97 -16.06 13.58 -9.43
C ILE A 97 -15.71 15.06 -9.65
N ARG A 98 -14.81 15.37 -10.60
CA ARG A 98 -14.48 16.77 -10.96
C ARG A 98 -15.56 17.44 -11.84
N ARG A 99 -16.39 16.64 -12.52
CA ARG A 99 -17.53 17.12 -13.31
C ARG A 99 -18.78 17.28 -12.44
N SER A 100 -19.78 18.01 -12.92
CA SER A 100 -21.03 18.14 -12.18
C SER A 100 -21.81 16.81 -12.22
N PRO A 101 -22.44 16.37 -11.12
CA PRO A 101 -23.30 15.18 -11.16
C PRO A 101 -24.45 15.28 -12.18
N ARG A 102 -24.85 16.51 -12.54
CA ARG A 102 -25.85 16.76 -13.60
C ARG A 102 -25.43 16.24 -14.97
N GLU A 103 -24.14 16.26 -15.27
CA GLU A 103 -23.59 15.73 -16.54
C GLU A 103 -23.78 14.21 -16.64
N PHE A 104 -24.02 13.54 -15.52
CA PHE A 104 -24.30 12.11 -15.43
C PHE A 104 -25.80 11.81 -15.24
N GLY A 105 -26.67 12.80 -15.42
CA GLY A 105 -28.13 12.64 -15.30
C GLY A 105 -28.68 12.68 -13.87
N TYR A 106 -27.86 13.05 -12.87
CA TYR A 106 -28.33 13.17 -11.49
C TYR A 106 -28.97 14.53 -11.20
N ALA A 107 -30.06 14.52 -10.41
CA ALA A 107 -30.77 15.75 -10.02
C ALA A 107 -29.96 16.67 -9.08
N GLN A 108 -28.91 16.14 -8.44
CA GLN A 108 -28.11 16.84 -7.43
C GLN A 108 -26.99 17.66 -8.06
N ASN A 109 -26.67 18.81 -7.47
CA ASN A 109 -25.61 19.71 -7.96
C ASN A 109 -24.22 19.36 -7.43
N LEU A 110 -24.15 18.59 -6.34
CA LEU A 110 -22.92 18.28 -5.62
C LEU A 110 -22.82 16.78 -5.40
N TRP A 111 -21.59 16.28 -5.45
CA TRP A 111 -21.29 14.91 -5.07
C TRP A 111 -21.44 14.73 -3.55
N ASP A 112 -22.25 13.74 -3.17
CA ASP A 112 -22.32 13.27 -1.79
C ASP A 112 -21.94 11.78 -1.71
N GLY A 113 -21.83 11.25 -0.48
CA GLY A 113 -21.42 9.85 -0.29
C GLY A 113 -22.43 8.82 -0.77
N LYS A 114 -23.73 9.18 -0.86
CA LYS A 114 -24.78 8.27 -1.36
C LYS A 114 -24.79 8.25 -2.88
N LEU A 115 -24.67 9.43 -3.50
CA LEU A 115 -24.59 9.62 -4.93
C LEU A 115 -23.34 8.97 -5.49
N LEU A 116 -22.20 9.09 -4.81
CA LEU A 116 -20.98 8.39 -5.20
C LEU A 116 -21.13 6.87 -5.11
N SER A 117 -21.76 6.36 -4.06
CA SER A 117 -22.04 4.92 -3.92
C SER A 117 -22.92 4.41 -5.06
N HIS A 118 -23.97 5.16 -5.42
CA HIS A 118 -24.84 4.85 -6.54
C HIS A 118 -24.09 4.92 -7.88
N HIS A 119 -23.30 5.97 -8.11
CA HIS A 119 -22.51 6.13 -9.33
C HIS A 119 -21.50 4.99 -9.54
N LEU A 120 -20.87 4.53 -8.46
CA LEU A 120 -19.96 3.38 -8.49
C LEU A 120 -20.67 2.06 -8.81
N SER A 121 -21.88 1.89 -8.31
CA SER A 121 -22.69 0.71 -8.63
C SER A 121 -23.12 0.69 -10.10
N GLU A 122 -23.58 1.83 -10.63
CA GLU A 122 -24.12 1.93 -12.00
C GLU A 122 -23.02 1.89 -13.06
N LYS A 123 -21.96 2.69 -12.90
CA LYS A 123 -20.93 2.89 -13.94
C LYS A 123 -19.76 1.92 -13.83
N PHE A 124 -19.43 1.50 -12.61
CA PHE A 124 -18.24 0.70 -12.33
C PHE A 124 -18.56 -0.70 -11.78
N HIS A 125 -19.85 -1.02 -11.55
CA HIS A 125 -20.31 -2.28 -10.94
C HIS A 125 -19.64 -2.60 -9.60
N VAL A 126 -19.25 -1.57 -8.85
CA VAL A 126 -18.60 -1.69 -7.54
C VAL A 126 -19.54 -1.19 -6.45
N SER A 127 -19.86 -2.07 -5.50
CA SER A 127 -20.65 -1.73 -4.32
C SER A 127 -19.75 -1.27 -3.18
N LEU A 128 -19.75 0.03 -2.89
CA LEU A 128 -19.08 0.61 -1.72
C LEU A 128 -20.08 1.21 -0.74
N GLY A 129 -19.82 1.02 0.55
CA GLY A 129 -20.57 1.69 1.60
C GLY A 129 -20.33 3.20 1.59
N VAL A 130 -21.33 3.97 2.04
CA VAL A 130 -21.28 5.45 2.08
C VAL A 130 -20.05 5.98 2.83
N ARG A 131 -19.62 5.32 3.92
CA ARG A 131 -18.41 5.71 4.66
C ARG A 131 -17.12 5.54 3.85
N GLN A 132 -17.05 4.52 3.01
CA GLN A 132 -15.91 4.30 2.11
C GLN A 132 -15.89 5.37 1.02
N CYS A 133 -17.05 5.71 0.45
CA CYS A 133 -17.21 6.81 -0.51
C CYS A 133 -16.78 8.16 0.08
N GLN A 134 -17.14 8.45 1.33
CA GLN A 134 -16.69 9.65 2.05
C GLN A 134 -15.18 9.67 2.31
N ARG A 135 -14.56 8.50 2.49
CA ARG A 135 -13.10 8.39 2.60
C ARG A 135 -12.42 8.63 1.25
N LEU A 136 -13.00 8.15 0.15
CA LEU A 136 -12.51 8.37 -1.21
C LEU A 136 -12.43 9.87 -1.54
N PHE A 137 -13.46 10.66 -1.22
CA PHE A 137 -13.38 12.12 -1.40
C PHE A 137 -12.16 12.75 -0.72
N ARG A 138 -11.83 12.31 0.50
CA ARG A 138 -10.66 12.82 1.23
C ARG A 138 -9.34 12.40 0.58
N GLN A 139 -9.25 11.16 0.10
CA GLN A 139 -8.06 10.65 -0.58
C GLN A 139 -7.81 11.37 -1.92
N LEU A 140 -8.89 11.72 -2.63
CA LEU A 140 -8.83 12.46 -3.89
C LEU A 140 -8.70 13.99 -3.70
N GLY A 141 -8.47 14.47 -2.48
CA GLY A 141 -8.20 15.88 -2.18
C GLY A 141 -9.44 16.78 -2.12
N PHE A 142 -10.66 16.23 -2.14
CA PHE A 142 -11.89 17.01 -2.05
C PHE A 142 -12.20 17.43 -0.61
N ARG A 143 -12.57 18.69 -0.43
CA ARG A 143 -13.07 19.21 0.85
C ARG A 143 -14.58 19.14 0.91
N ARG A 144 -15.11 18.74 2.07
CA ARG A 144 -16.55 18.75 2.33
C ARG A 144 -17.08 20.18 2.27
N ARG A 145 -17.96 20.46 1.30
CA ARG A 145 -18.72 21.72 1.24
C ARG A 145 -20.12 21.50 1.80
N LYS A 146 -20.56 22.40 2.68
CA LYS A 146 -21.96 22.43 3.13
C LYS A 146 -22.76 23.17 2.05
N PRO A 147 -23.84 22.59 1.49
CA PRO A 147 -24.71 23.32 0.59
C PRO A 147 -25.24 24.58 1.30
N ARG A 148 -25.25 25.72 0.62
CA ARG A 148 -25.96 26.90 1.12
C ARG A 148 -27.46 26.63 0.99
N PRO A 149 -28.25 26.69 2.08
CA PRO A 149 -29.69 26.56 1.97
C PRO A 149 -30.22 27.70 1.11
N VAL A 150 -30.97 27.36 0.07
CA VAL A 150 -31.76 28.34 -0.69
C VAL A 150 -33.01 28.59 0.14
N ILE A 151 -33.21 29.85 0.56
CA ILE A 151 -34.43 30.26 1.26
C ILE A 151 -35.60 30.06 0.29
N ALA A 152 -36.56 29.21 0.65
CA ALA A 152 -37.80 29.11 -0.10
C ALA A 152 -38.48 30.49 -0.07
N LYS A 153 -38.72 31.10 -1.24
CA LYS A 153 -39.56 32.30 -1.31
C LYS A 153 -40.97 31.86 -0.90
N ALA A 154 -41.52 32.51 0.11
CA ALA A 154 -42.92 32.33 0.49
C ALA A 154 -43.82 32.79 -0.68
N ASP A 155 -44.85 32.00 -0.98
CA ASP A 155 -45.87 32.34 -1.98
C ASP A 155 -46.59 33.64 -1.60
N ALA A 156 -46.64 34.59 -2.54
CA ALA A 156 -47.27 35.90 -2.36
C ALA A 156 -48.75 35.95 -2.75
N ASN A 157 -49.44 34.81 -2.86
CA ASN A 157 -50.87 34.75 -3.20
C ASN A 157 -51.65 33.89 -2.20
N ALA A 158 -51.78 34.42 -0.98
CA ALA A 158 -52.81 34.01 -0.05
C ALA A 158 -53.59 35.26 0.37
N GLN A 159 -54.48 35.73 -0.51
CA GLN A 159 -55.66 36.54 -0.18
C GLN A 159 -56.64 36.53 -1.35
#